data_AF-A0A9P0M858-F1
#
_entry.id   AF-A0A9P0M858-F1
#
_cell.length_a   1.000
_cell.length_b   1.000
_cell.length_c   1.000
_cell.angle_alpha   90.00
_cell.angle_beta   90.00
_cell.angle_gamma   90.00
#
_symmetry.space_group_name_H-M   'P 1'
#
loop_
_entity.id
_entity.type
_entity.pdbx_description
1 polymer ?
#
loop_
_entity_poly.entity_id
_entity_poly.type
_entity_poly.pdbx_seq_one_letter_code
_entity_poly.pdbx_strand_id
1 'polypeptide(L)'
;MQNENITMLLIFVLIAVATMVSCAPATTERPAISDEALENTLKDKRYMLRQLKCALGEAPCDPVGRRLKSLAPLVLQGSCGQCTPQEQRQIRKVLSYMQVNFPKEWNKILKQYSG
;
A
#
# COMPACT_ATOMS: atom_id res chain seq x y z
N MET A 1 -48.81 2.71 33.28
CA MET A 1 -47.38 2.51 33.62
C MET A 1 -46.77 1.23 33.01
N GLN A 2 -47.44 0.53 32.09
CA GLN A 2 -46.88 -0.68 31.41
C GLN A 2 -46.31 -0.40 30.01
N ASN A 3 -46.66 0.74 29.38
CA ASN A 3 -46.23 1.07 28.02
C ASN A 3 -44.81 1.66 27.93
N GLU A 4 -44.32 2.38 28.94
CA GLU A 4 -43.01 3.04 28.86
C GLU A 4 -41.84 2.05 28.84
N ASN A 5 -41.99 0.92 29.54
CA ASN A 5 -40.99 -0.16 29.56
C ASN A 5 -40.93 -0.92 28.23
N ILE A 6 -42.06 -1.04 27.53
CA ILE A 6 -42.14 -1.69 26.21
C ILE A 6 -41.46 -0.82 25.16
N THR A 7 -41.70 0.50 25.21
CA THR A 7 -41.04 1.46 24.29
C THR A 7 -39.52 1.50 24.53
N MET A 8 -39.07 1.45 25.80
CA MET A 8 -37.64 1.34 26.13
C MET A 8 -36.99 0.05 25.61
N LEU A 9 -37.66 -1.10 25.74
CA LEU A 9 -37.18 -2.39 25.22
C LEU A 9 -37.04 -2.39 23.70
N LEU A 10 -38.01 -1.82 22.98
CA LEU A 10 -37.98 -1.74 21.51
C LEU A 10 -36.84 -0.83 21.00
N ILE A 11 -36.55 0.27 21.68
CA ILE A 11 -35.43 1.17 21.36
C ILE A 11 -34.09 0.48 21.61
N PHE A 12 -33.97 -0.27 22.71
CA PHE A 12 -32.72 -1.00 23.04
C PHE A 12 -32.42 -2.11 22.01
N VAL A 13 -33.45 -2.81 21.53
CA VAL A 13 -33.32 -3.82 20.48
C VAL A 13 -32.93 -3.20 19.13
N LEU A 14 -33.45 -2.03 18.77
CA LEU A 14 -33.09 -1.33 17.53
C LEU A 14 -31.63 -0.82 17.52
N ILE A 15 -31.11 -0.40 18.68
CA ILE A 15 -29.72 0.08 18.81
C ILE A 15 -28.73 -1.09 18.77
N ALA A 16 -29.09 -2.25 19.33
CA ALA A 16 -28.24 -3.44 19.33
C ALA A 16 -28.02 -4.06 17.93
N VAL A 17 -28.95 -3.84 16.98
CA VAL A 17 -28.83 -4.34 15.60
C VAL A 17 -27.92 -3.45 14.73
N ALA A 18 -27.62 -2.22 15.16
CA ALA A 18 -26.84 -1.26 14.37
C ALA A 18 -25.30 -1.43 14.45
N THR A 19 -24.78 -2.32 15.30
CA THR A 19 -23.31 -2.43 15.53
C THR A 19 -22.64 -3.62 14.84
N MET A 20 -23.31 -4.33 13.94
CA MET A 20 -22.63 -5.32 13.09
C MET A 20 -21.98 -4.64 11.89
N VAL A 21 -21.00 -3.77 12.15
CA VAL A 21 -19.95 -3.48 11.16
C VAL A 21 -19.09 -4.72 11.09
N SER A 22 -19.46 -5.63 10.18
CA SER A 22 -18.60 -6.73 9.78
C SER A 22 -17.33 -6.13 9.20
N CYS A 23 -16.25 -6.16 9.96
CA CYS A 23 -14.90 -5.97 9.43
C CYS A 23 -14.61 -7.21 8.58
N ALA A 24 -15.09 -7.21 7.34
CA ALA A 24 -14.70 -8.23 6.37
C ALA A 24 -13.17 -8.17 6.26
N PRO A 25 -12.44 -9.30 6.38
CA PRO A 25 -11.05 -9.30 6.01
C PRO A 25 -11.01 -8.91 4.54
N ALA A 26 -10.46 -7.73 4.24
CA ALA A 26 -10.23 -7.32 2.87
C ALA A 26 -9.16 -8.25 2.29
N THR A 27 -9.57 -9.43 1.80
CA THR A 27 -8.77 -10.24 0.88
C THR A 27 -8.65 -9.40 -0.38
N THR A 28 -7.69 -8.49 -0.36
CA THR A 28 -7.35 -7.66 -1.51
C THR A 28 -6.64 -8.61 -2.45
N GLU A 29 -7.38 -9.27 -3.33
CA GLU A 29 -6.81 -9.97 -4.47
C GLU A 29 -6.05 -8.92 -5.28
N ARG A 30 -4.74 -8.84 -5.05
CA ARG A 30 -3.85 -7.92 -5.75
C ARG A 30 -3.49 -8.63 -7.05
N PRO A 31 -3.77 -8.04 -8.23
CA PRO A 31 -3.44 -8.69 -9.48
C PRO A 31 -1.93 -8.94 -9.53
N ALA A 32 -1.57 -10.18 -9.86
CA ALA A 32 -0.17 -10.54 -10.04
C ALA A 32 0.43 -9.76 -11.22
N ILE A 33 1.65 -9.26 -11.04
CA ILE A 33 2.41 -8.58 -12.09
C ILE A 33 3.32 -9.62 -12.76
N SER A 34 3.23 -9.76 -14.08
CA SER A 34 4.17 -10.62 -14.83
C SER A 34 5.57 -9.99 -14.84
N ASP A 35 6.60 -10.82 -14.93
CA ASP A 35 7.98 -10.33 -14.96
C ASP A 35 8.25 -9.44 -16.19
N GLU A 36 7.61 -9.72 -17.33
CA GLU A 36 7.72 -8.90 -18.53
C GLU A 36 7.08 -7.51 -18.36
N ALA A 37 5.89 -7.43 -17.75
CA ALA A 37 5.26 -6.15 -17.44
C ALA A 37 6.11 -5.32 -16.47
N LEU A 38 6.74 -5.98 -15.49
CA LEU A 38 7.69 -5.34 -14.59
C LEU A 38 8.91 -4.79 -15.36
N GLU A 39 9.52 -5.58 -16.23
CA GLU A 39 10.66 -5.13 -17.04
C GLU A 39 10.33 -3.92 -17.91
N ASN A 40 9.18 -3.95 -18.57
CA ASN A 40 8.72 -2.87 -19.41
C ASN A 40 8.52 -1.59 -18.59
N THR A 41 7.98 -1.71 -17.37
CA THR A 41 7.82 -0.60 -16.44
C THR A 41 9.15 -0.04 -15.97
N LEU A 42 10.12 -0.90 -15.63
CA LEU A 42 11.46 -0.46 -15.21
C LEU A 42 12.19 0.30 -16.33
N LYS A 43 12.03 -0.13 -17.58
CA LYS A 43 12.62 0.53 -18.76
C LYS A 43 12.00 1.90 -19.05
N ASP A 44 10.77 2.16 -18.61
CA ASP A 44 10.18 3.50 -18.70
C ASP A 44 10.78 4.43 -17.62
N LYS A 45 11.91 5.04 -17.99
CA LYS A 45 12.63 5.98 -17.11
C LYS A 45 11.78 7.17 -16.68
N ARG A 46 10.86 7.64 -17.53
CA ARG A 46 10.00 8.79 -17.22
C ARG A 46 8.96 8.40 -16.17
N TYR A 47 8.36 7.22 -16.31
CA TYR A 47 7.45 6.68 -15.32
C TYR A 47 8.16 6.44 -13.99
N MET A 48 9.31 5.74 -14.01
CA MET A 48 10.11 5.49 -12.81
C MET A 48 10.48 6.77 -12.07
N LEU A 49 10.97 7.79 -12.78
CA LEU A 49 11.30 9.08 -12.17
C LEU A 49 10.07 9.76 -11.54
N ARG A 50 8.90 9.65 -12.16
CA ARG A 50 7.64 10.18 -11.59
C ARG A 50 7.30 9.48 -10.29
N GLN A 51 7.40 8.15 -10.23
CA GLN A 51 7.11 7.38 -9.03
C GLN A 51 8.10 7.69 -7.90
N LEU A 52 9.39 7.81 -8.24
CA LEU A 52 10.44 8.23 -7.30
C LEU A 52 10.17 9.62 -6.72
N LYS A 53 9.83 10.60 -7.57
CA LYS A 53 9.46 11.95 -7.11
C LYS A 53 8.21 11.96 -6.24
N CYS A 54 7.20 11.15 -6.57
CA CYS A 54 6.03 10.95 -5.71
C CYS A 54 6.43 10.40 -4.32
N ALA A 55 7.27 9.37 -4.29
CA ALA A 55 7.78 8.80 -3.04
C ALA A 55 8.53 9.85 -2.21
N LEU A 56 9.27 10.75 -2.85
CA LEU A 56 9.97 11.87 -2.20
C LEU A 56 9.08 13.07 -1.84
N GLY A 57 7.82 13.09 -2.28
CA GLY A 57 6.93 14.25 -2.10
C GLY A 57 7.24 15.43 -3.04
N GLU A 58 8.06 15.21 -4.07
CA GLU A 58 8.45 16.21 -5.07
C GLU A 58 7.46 16.30 -6.25
N ALA A 59 6.51 15.37 -6.33
CA ALA A 59 5.48 15.31 -7.39
C ALA A 59 4.19 14.66 -6.86
N PRO A 60 3.03 14.93 -7.49
CA PRO A 60 1.79 14.24 -7.14
C PRO A 60 1.90 12.73 -7.44
N CYS A 61 1.28 11.94 -6.58
CA CYS A 61 1.22 10.50 -6.71
C CYS A 61 -0.03 10.06 -7.47
N ASP A 62 0.10 9.07 -8.35
CA ASP A 62 -1.02 8.29 -8.87
C ASP A 62 -1.40 7.17 -7.87
N PRO A 63 -2.43 6.35 -8.13
CA PRO A 63 -2.81 5.26 -7.21
C PRO A 63 -1.68 4.27 -6.93
N VAL A 64 -0.83 3.98 -7.93
CA VAL A 64 0.30 3.06 -7.80
C VAL A 64 1.37 3.66 -6.90
N GLY A 65 1.78 4.90 -7.19
CA GLY A 65 2.76 5.65 -6.41
C GLY A 65 2.35 5.83 -4.96
N ARG A 66 1.07 6.11 -4.68
CA ARG A 66 0.55 6.18 -3.30
C ARG A 66 0.74 4.86 -2.55
N ARG A 67 0.42 3.75 -3.21
CA ARG A 67 0.58 2.42 -2.63
C ARG A 67 2.05 2.09 -2.39
N LEU A 68 2.92 2.33 -3.38
CA LEU A 68 4.36 2.12 -3.24
C LEU A 68 4.95 2.98 -2.11
N LYS A 69 4.56 4.26 -2.04
CA LYS A 69 4.98 5.18 -0.98
C LYS A 69 4.59 4.66 0.41
N SER A 70 3.37 4.15 0.59
CA SER A 70 2.94 3.57 1.87
C SER A 70 3.71 2.30 2.26
N LEU A 71 4.20 1.54 1.29
CA LEU A 71 4.94 0.29 1.51
C LEU A 71 6.45 0.51 1.62
N ALA A 72 6.96 1.67 1.22
CA ALA A 72 8.39 1.96 1.15
C ALA A 72 9.13 1.72 2.49
N PRO A 73 8.64 2.18 3.66
CA PRO A 73 9.33 1.93 4.93
C PRO A 73 9.49 0.43 5.22
N LEU A 74 8.40 -0.31 5.04
CA LEU A 74 8.35 -1.76 5.30
C LEU A 74 9.33 -2.51 4.40
N VAL A 75 9.27 -2.24 3.09
CA VAL A 75 10.13 -2.86 2.08
C VAL A 75 11.61 -2.54 2.31
N LEU A 76 11.94 -1.30 2.64
CA LEU A 76 13.32 -0.86 2.87
C LEU A 76 13.92 -1.43 4.16
N GLN A 77 13.10 -1.69 5.18
CA GLN A 77 13.50 -2.40 6.39
C GLN A 77 13.66 -3.92 6.17
N GLY A 78 13.46 -4.42 4.95
CA GLY A 78 13.57 -5.84 4.62
C GLY A 78 12.38 -6.68 5.13
N SER A 79 11.33 -6.03 5.61
CA SER A 79 10.12 -6.70 6.07
C SER A 79 9.10 -6.71 4.92
N CYS A 80 8.47 -7.84 4.65
CA CYS A 80 7.18 -7.85 3.95
C CYS A 80 6.42 -9.11 4.31
N GLY A 81 5.73 -9.10 5.45
CA GLY A 81 5.00 -10.27 5.97
C GLY A 81 3.83 -10.73 5.08
N GLN A 82 3.42 -9.91 4.11
CA GLN A 82 2.31 -10.20 3.20
C GLN A 82 2.75 -10.42 1.74
N CYS A 83 4.05 -10.38 1.44
CA CYS A 83 4.53 -10.56 0.07
C CYS A 83 4.71 -12.04 -0.28
N THR A 84 4.21 -12.42 -1.45
CA THR A 84 4.51 -13.71 -2.08
C THR A 84 6.00 -13.83 -2.46
N PRO A 85 6.53 -15.05 -2.67
CA PRO A 85 7.90 -15.25 -3.13
C PRO A 85 8.21 -14.52 -4.45
N GLN A 86 7.21 -14.39 -5.34
CA GLN A 86 7.36 -13.63 -6.58
C GLN A 86 7.50 -12.14 -6.30
N GLU A 87 6.62 -11.56 -5.50
CA GLU A 87 6.70 -10.14 -5.12
C GLU A 87 8.02 -9.80 -4.43
N GLN A 88 8.53 -10.69 -3.57
CA GLN A 88 9.84 -10.48 -2.93
C GLN A 88 10.98 -10.41 -3.95
N ARG A 89 10.99 -11.28 -4.97
CA ARG A 89 11.98 -11.23 -6.06
C ARG A 89 11.84 -9.95 -6.89
N GLN A 90 10.61 -9.58 -7.21
CA GLN A 90 10.31 -8.37 -7.99
C GLN A 90 10.71 -7.10 -7.23
N ILE A 91 10.43 -7.03 -5.93
CA ILE A 91 10.88 -5.94 -5.05
C ILE A 91 12.40 -5.81 -5.09
N ARG A 92 13.14 -6.90 -4.87
CA ARG A 92 14.62 -6.88 -4.94
C ARG A 92 15.10 -6.34 -6.27
N LYS A 93 14.48 -6.77 -7.37
CA LYS A 93 14.80 -6.29 -8.72
C LYS A 93 14.57 -4.79 -8.89
N VAL A 94 13.43 -4.29 -8.42
CA VAL A 94 13.11 -2.85 -8.44
C VAL A 94 14.13 -2.05 -7.63
N LEU A 95 14.47 -2.52 -6.41
CA LEU A 95 15.47 -1.87 -5.55
C LEU A 95 16.85 -1.81 -6.24
N SER A 96 17.34 -2.94 -6.77
CA SER A 96 18.61 -2.98 -7.51
C SER A 96 18.60 -2.09 -8.76
N TYR A 97 17.47 -2.04 -9.48
CA TYR A 97 17.33 -1.18 -10.65
C TYR A 97 17.42 0.31 -10.28
N MET A 98 16.75 0.72 -9.19
CA MET A 98 16.79 2.11 -8.70
C MET A 98 18.19 2.52 -8.26
N GLN A 99 18.93 1.63 -7.57
CA GLN A 99 20.31 1.89 -7.14
C GLN A 99 21.23 2.23 -8.32
N VAL A 100 21.12 1.47 -9.41
CA VAL A 100 22.01 1.63 -10.58
C VAL A 100 21.57 2.79 -11.48
N ASN A 101 20.27 2.93 -11.73
CA ASN A 101 19.77 3.86 -12.75
C ASN A 101 19.34 5.22 -12.19
N PHE A 102 19.02 5.31 -10.90
CA PHE A 102 18.53 6.52 -10.22
C PHE A 102 19.25 6.75 -8.88
N PRO A 103 20.60 6.79 -8.85
CA PRO A 103 21.34 6.84 -7.59
C PRO A 103 21.05 8.09 -6.76
N LYS A 104 20.73 9.21 -7.40
CA LYS A 104 20.39 10.47 -6.72
C LYS A 104 19.08 10.35 -5.96
N GLU A 105 18.03 9.89 -6.63
CA GLU A 105 16.70 9.68 -6.04
C GLU A 105 16.73 8.56 -5.00
N TRP A 106 17.47 7.49 -5.28
CA TRP A 106 17.67 6.38 -4.35
C TRP A 106 18.25 6.84 -3.01
N ASN A 107 19.31 7.66 -3.03
CA ASN A 107 19.91 8.20 -1.82
C ASN A 107 18.93 9.08 -1.01
N LYS A 108 18.09 9.87 -1.71
CA LYS A 108 17.05 10.65 -1.05
C LYS A 108 15.99 9.74 -0.40
N ILE A 109 15.60 8.66 -1.07
CA ILE A 109 14.64 7.68 -0.54
C ILE A 109 15.19 7.02 0.73
N LEU A 110 16.45 6.59 0.74
CA LEU A 110 17.08 6.04 1.93
C LEU A 110 17.07 7.05 3.09
N LYS A 111 17.41 8.32 2.82
CA LYS A 111 17.34 9.38 3.83
C LYS A 111 15.93 9.61 4.37
N GLN A 112 14.92 9.45 3.52
CA GLN A 112 13.51 9.69 3.87
C GLN A 112 12.89 8.54 4.68
N TYR A 113 13.30 7.28 4.43
CA TYR A 113 12.58 6.09 4.90
C TYR A 113 13.42 5.10 5.72
N SER A 114 14.76 5.24 5.74
CA SER A 114 15.66 4.35 6.48
C SER A 114 16.23 4.97 7.76
N GLY A 115 15.64 6.09 8.20
CA GLY A 115 15.95 6.75 9.47
C GLY A 115 15.08 6.28 10.63
#